data_AF-A0A1H9XJU8-F1
#
_entry.id   AF-A0A1H9XJU8-F1
#
_cell.length_a   1.000
_cell.length_b   1.000
_cell.length_c   1.000
_cell.angle_alpha   90.00
_cell.angle_beta   90.00
_cell.angle_gamma   90.00
#
_symmetry.space_group_name_H-M   'P 1'
#
loop_
_entity.id
_entity.type
_entity.pdbx_description
1 polymer ?
#
loop_
_entity_poly.entity_id
_entity_poly.type
_entity_poly.pdbx_seq_one_letter_code
_entity_poly.pdbx_strand_id
1 'polypeptide(L)'
;MPGVATSHPLGDAVKVSELASDNTESIALRLDDVGVSVDLPRPANVGDQVQGVPYRPVEFRDDDLPTALERAASWLRRTQDWLGEPVDVIAIHLDYDDREGRPYYDVKLLCNDEDLAGAPIALREHLARGSEV
;
A
#
# COMPACT_ATOMS: atom_id res chain seq x y z
N MET A 1 -37.75 -39.59 13.67
CA MET A 1 -36.84 -38.79 14.51
C MET A 1 -35.87 -38.06 13.59
N PRO A 2 -35.57 -36.79 13.87
CA PRO A 2 -35.24 -35.75 12.89
C PRO A 2 -33.72 -35.52 12.73
N GLY A 3 -33.35 -34.75 11.71
CA GLY A 3 -31.99 -34.23 11.54
C GLY A 3 -31.84 -33.38 10.28
N VAL A 4 -32.41 -32.17 10.31
CA VAL A 4 -32.17 -31.08 9.34
C VAL A 4 -30.80 -30.45 9.62
N ALA A 5 -30.04 -30.14 8.55
CA ALA A 5 -29.20 -28.93 8.41
C ALA A 5 -28.79 -28.84 6.92
N THR A 6 -29.31 -27.92 6.08
CA THR A 6 -28.87 -26.52 5.85
C THR A 6 -27.35 -26.36 5.74
N SER A 7 -26.72 -25.59 4.84
CA SER A 7 -27.04 -24.87 3.61
C SER A 7 -25.78 -24.01 3.30
N HIS A 8 -25.40 -23.88 2.04
CA HIS A 8 -24.60 -22.79 1.43
C HIS A 8 -23.08 -22.66 1.72
N PRO A 9 -22.33 -22.05 0.78
CA PRO A 9 -20.94 -22.35 0.50
C PRO A 9 -19.97 -21.36 1.15
N LEU A 10 -18.81 -21.84 1.61
CA LEU A 10 -17.59 -21.03 1.75
C LEU A 10 -16.87 -21.17 0.41
N GLY A 11 -16.73 -20.14 -0.43
CA GLY A 11 -16.18 -18.83 -0.09
C GLY A 11 -14.69 -18.90 -0.40
N ASP A 12 -14.32 -18.39 -1.58
CA ASP A 12 -12.98 -18.49 -2.18
C ASP A 12 -11.87 -18.08 -1.20
N ALA A 13 -11.03 -19.05 -0.84
CA ALA A 13 -9.72 -18.77 -0.28
C ALA A 13 -8.83 -18.23 -1.41
N VAL A 14 -8.64 -16.92 -1.43
CA VAL A 14 -7.65 -16.25 -2.29
C VAL A 14 -6.28 -16.83 -1.95
N LYS A 15 -5.81 -17.71 -2.83
CA LYS A 15 -4.48 -18.31 -2.76
C LYS A 15 -3.48 -17.32 -3.36
N VAL A 16 -2.89 -16.47 -2.52
CA VAL A 16 -1.65 -15.76 -2.91
C VAL A 16 -0.49 -16.70 -2.59
N SER A 17 -0.12 -17.51 -3.58
CA SER A 17 1.10 -18.30 -3.56
C SER A 17 2.02 -17.78 -4.64
N GLU A 18 3.09 -17.09 -4.23
CA GLU A 18 4.45 -17.29 -4.75
C GLU A 18 5.41 -16.34 -4.06
N LEU A 19 6.13 -16.85 -3.07
CA LEU A 19 7.43 -16.33 -2.66
C LEU A 19 8.34 -17.54 -2.45
N ALA A 20 9.42 -17.57 -3.22
CA ALA A 20 10.35 -18.66 -3.40
C ALA A 20 11.05 -19.08 -2.09
N SER A 21 11.32 -20.37 -1.98
CA SER A 21 12.12 -21.01 -0.94
C SER A 21 13.56 -20.49 -0.90
N ASP A 22 14.07 -20.12 0.28
CA ASP A 22 15.26 -20.76 0.85
C ASP A 22 15.44 -20.47 2.36
N ASN A 23 15.34 -21.55 3.14
CA ASN A 23 15.88 -21.79 4.49
C ASN A 23 15.99 -20.64 5.53
N THR A 24 14.88 -19.97 5.82
CA THR A 24 14.73 -19.17 7.06
C THR A 24 13.65 -19.85 7.89
N GLU A 25 13.92 -20.21 9.15
CA GLU A 25 12.84 -20.59 10.08
C GLU A 25 11.80 -19.47 10.03
N SER A 26 10.64 -19.74 9.44
CA SER A 26 9.59 -18.74 9.26
C SER A 26 9.10 -18.35 10.65
N ILE A 27 9.54 -17.20 11.15
CA ILE A 27 9.02 -16.61 12.38
C ILE A 27 7.52 -16.42 12.13
N ALA A 28 6.71 -17.28 12.72
CA ALA A 28 5.27 -17.19 12.61
C ALA A 28 4.82 -15.92 13.34
N LEU A 29 4.48 -14.88 12.58
CA LEU A 29 3.99 -13.62 13.12
C LEU A 29 2.61 -13.84 13.73
N ARG A 30 2.48 -13.62 15.05
CA ARG A 30 1.18 -13.57 15.72
C ARG A 30 0.65 -12.15 15.65
N LEU A 31 -0.26 -11.91 14.72
CA LEU A 31 -0.87 -10.61 14.50
C LEU A 31 -2.31 -10.61 15.05
N ASP A 32 -2.77 -9.45 15.48
CA ASP A 32 -4.16 -9.21 15.84
C ASP A 32 -5.01 -8.77 14.62
N ASP A 33 -6.27 -8.44 14.87
CA ASP A 33 -7.25 -8.09 13.82
C ASP A 33 -6.91 -6.82 13.03
N VAL A 34 -5.94 -6.00 13.48
CA VAL A 34 -5.45 -4.84 12.72
C VAL A 34 -4.08 -5.08 12.09
N GLY A 35 -3.57 -6.32 12.15
CA GLY A 35 -2.33 -6.71 11.51
C GLY A 35 -1.06 -6.30 12.26
N VAL A 36 -1.15 -5.94 13.55
CA VAL A 36 0.02 -5.67 14.39
C VAL A 36 0.28 -6.81 15.36
N SER A 37 1.50 -6.90 15.90
CA SER A 37 1.84 -7.93 16.89
C SER A 37 0.86 -7.89 18.06
N VAL A 38 0.39 -9.05 18.51
CA VAL A 38 -0.48 -9.19 19.70
C VAL A 38 0.16 -8.64 20.97
N ASP A 39 1.49 -8.58 20.99
CA ASP A 39 2.28 -8.08 22.11
C ASP A 39 2.59 -6.56 21.97
N LEU A 40 2.12 -5.90 20.90
CA LEU A 40 2.31 -4.46 20.68
C LEU A 40 1.42 -3.65 21.65
N PRO A 41 1.98 -2.72 22.44
CA PRO A 41 1.21 -1.85 23.32
C PRO A 41 0.15 -1.06 22.55
N ARG A 42 -1.09 -1.10 23.02
CA ARG A 42 -2.17 -0.27 22.48
C ARG A 42 -2.14 1.14 23.10
N PRO A 43 -2.52 2.17 22.34
CA PRO A 43 -2.75 3.50 22.90
C PRO A 43 -3.75 3.44 24.06
N ALA A 44 -3.49 4.19 25.13
CA ALA A 44 -4.27 4.10 26.37
C ALA A 44 -5.58 4.89 26.34
N ASN A 45 -5.72 5.89 25.45
CA ASN A 45 -6.93 6.69 25.36
C ASN A 45 -7.95 6.07 24.41
N VAL A 46 -9.23 6.17 24.75
CA VAL A 46 -10.34 5.58 23.98
C VAL A 46 -10.49 6.14 22.55
N GLY A 47 -9.94 7.33 22.29
CA GLY A 47 -9.96 7.95 20.96
C GLY A 47 -8.79 7.53 20.06
N ASP A 48 -7.75 6.93 20.63
CA ASP A 48 -6.51 6.63 19.91
C ASP A 48 -6.60 5.23 19.29
N GLN A 49 -6.31 5.11 18.00
CA GLN A 49 -6.40 3.85 17.28
C GLN A 49 -5.19 3.66 16.37
N VAL A 50 -4.75 2.41 16.24
CA VAL A 50 -3.84 2.01 15.16
C VAL A 50 -4.71 1.81 13.92
N GLN A 51 -4.59 2.71 12.95
CA GLN A 51 -5.34 2.64 11.69
C GLN A 51 -4.45 2.08 10.58
N GLY A 52 -5.04 1.23 9.73
CA GLY A 52 -4.47 0.91 8.43
C GLY A 52 -4.92 1.95 7.42
N VAL A 53 -3.99 2.77 6.94
CA VAL A 53 -4.24 3.63 5.76
C VAL A 53 -3.94 2.79 4.52
N PRO A 54 -4.91 2.55 3.61
CA PRO A 54 -4.64 1.82 2.37
C PRO A 54 -3.59 2.57 1.55
N TYR A 55 -2.56 1.86 1.10
CA TYR A 55 -1.50 2.44 0.28
C TYR A 55 -1.13 1.50 -0.86
N ARG A 56 -0.61 2.05 -1.96
CA ARG A 56 0.06 1.26 -3.00
C ARG A 56 1.50 1.72 -3.18
N PRO A 57 2.45 0.78 -3.34
CA PRO A 57 3.82 1.11 -3.68
C PRO A 57 3.91 1.57 -5.14
N VAL A 58 4.66 2.64 -5.39
CA VAL A 58 5.11 3.09 -6.71
C VAL A 58 6.62 2.95 -6.77
N GLU A 59 7.11 2.14 -7.71
CA GLU A 59 8.49 1.65 -7.76
C GLU A 59 9.34 2.39 -8.81
N PHE A 60 10.55 2.79 -8.42
CA PHE A 60 11.56 3.37 -9.30
C PHE A 60 12.89 2.66 -9.06
N ARG A 61 13.32 1.85 -10.05
CA ARG A 61 14.62 1.19 -10.04
C ARG A 61 15.61 1.86 -10.97
N ASP A 62 16.84 1.96 -10.51
CA ASP A 62 17.96 2.50 -11.26
C ASP A 62 19.30 1.98 -10.71
N ASP A 63 20.35 2.01 -11.51
CA ASP A 63 21.70 1.61 -11.06
C ASP A 63 22.33 2.67 -10.13
N ASP A 64 21.73 3.87 -10.10
CA ASP A 64 22.15 5.03 -9.33
C ASP A 64 20.99 5.63 -8.50
N LEU A 65 21.19 5.72 -7.19
CA LEU A 65 20.15 6.20 -6.25
C LEU A 65 19.68 7.64 -6.56
N PRO A 66 20.56 8.65 -6.76
CA PRO A 66 20.15 9.98 -7.20
C PRO A 66 19.25 9.94 -8.44
N THR A 67 19.60 9.15 -9.45
CA THR A 67 18.80 9.02 -10.67
C THR A 67 17.41 8.43 -10.38
N ALA A 68 17.31 7.40 -9.55
CA ALA A 68 16.03 6.84 -9.10
C ALA A 68 15.17 7.89 -8.36
N LEU A 69 15.80 8.67 -7.47
CA LEU A 69 15.14 9.74 -6.72
C LEU A 69 14.67 10.90 -7.60
N GLU A 70 15.46 11.31 -8.59
CA GLU A 70 15.08 12.35 -9.55
C GLU A 70 13.85 11.93 -10.36
N ARG A 71 13.79 10.66 -10.77
CA ARG A 71 12.64 10.09 -11.47
C ARG A 71 11.40 10.02 -10.57
N ALA A 72 11.58 9.61 -9.32
CA ALA A 72 10.51 9.60 -8.32
C ALA A 72 9.96 11.01 -8.08
N ALA A 73 10.83 12.00 -7.88
CA ALA A 73 10.44 13.40 -7.71
C ALA A 73 9.74 13.97 -8.95
N SER A 74 10.25 13.67 -10.15
CA SER A 74 9.65 14.07 -11.42
C SER A 74 8.28 13.44 -11.64
N TRP A 75 8.06 12.22 -11.16
CA TRP A 75 6.75 11.59 -11.15
C TRP A 75 5.81 12.28 -10.17
N LEU A 76 6.22 12.48 -8.92
CA LEU A 76 5.40 13.16 -7.90
C LEU A 76 4.91 14.54 -8.36
N ARG A 77 5.79 15.35 -8.97
CA ARG A 77 5.38 16.65 -9.51
C ARG A 77 4.32 16.52 -10.60
N ARG A 78 4.52 15.61 -11.57
CA ARG A 78 3.54 15.41 -12.65
C ARG A 78 2.20 14.88 -12.11
N THR A 79 2.24 13.98 -11.13
CA THR A 79 1.03 13.44 -10.50
C THR A 79 0.31 14.53 -9.71
N GLN A 80 1.04 15.36 -8.97
CA GLN A 80 0.47 16.53 -8.29
C GLN A 80 -0.20 17.49 -9.28
N ASP A 81 0.46 17.79 -10.40
CA ASP A 81 -0.10 18.67 -11.43
C ASP A 81 -1.37 18.06 -12.04
N TRP A 82 -1.40 16.74 -12.21
CA TRP A 82 -2.56 16.01 -12.72
C TRP A 82 -3.72 15.96 -11.73
N LEU A 83 -3.47 15.63 -10.45
CA LEU A 83 -4.45 15.65 -9.36
C LEU A 83 -4.95 17.07 -9.05
N GLY A 84 -4.10 18.06 -9.30
CA GLY A 84 -4.25 19.44 -8.86
C GLY A 84 -4.06 19.59 -7.35
N GLU A 85 -3.40 18.64 -6.68
CA GLU A 85 -2.93 18.72 -5.29
C GLU A 85 -1.80 17.73 -5.02
N PRO A 86 -0.99 17.91 -3.97
CA PRO A 86 0.10 16.99 -3.64
C PRO A 86 -0.41 15.56 -3.38
N VAL A 87 0.37 14.57 -3.81
CA VAL A 87 0.12 13.15 -3.48
C VAL A 87 0.49 12.88 -2.03
N ASP A 88 -0.39 12.19 -1.30
CA ASP A 88 -0.14 11.71 0.05
C ASP A 88 0.84 10.53 0.05
N VAL A 89 2.12 10.82 0.30
CA VAL A 89 3.16 9.81 0.50
C VAL A 89 3.27 9.48 1.99
N ILE A 90 2.98 8.22 2.34
CA ILE A 90 2.97 7.72 3.72
C ILE A 90 4.38 7.29 4.14
N ALA A 91 5.13 6.65 3.24
CA ALA A 91 6.49 6.20 3.48
C ALA A 91 7.33 6.15 2.20
N ILE A 92 8.65 6.20 2.36
CA ILE A 92 9.63 5.96 1.30
C ILE A 92 10.52 4.82 1.76
N HIS A 93 10.55 3.74 0.98
CA HIS A 93 11.48 2.63 1.19
C HIS A 93 12.61 2.73 0.15
N LEU A 94 13.85 2.74 0.64
CA LEU A 94 15.06 2.74 -0.17
C LEU A 94 15.77 1.42 0.05
N ASP A 95 15.93 0.65 -1.01
CA ASP A 95 16.59 -0.65 -0.99
C ASP A 95 17.77 -0.67 -1.96
N TYR A 96 18.79 -1.43 -1.62
CA TYR A 96 19.95 -1.70 -2.47
C TYR A 96 20.12 -3.21 -2.55
N ASP A 97 20.09 -3.75 -3.77
CA ASP A 97 20.26 -5.17 -4.03
C ASP A 97 21.44 -5.39 -4.98
N ASP A 98 22.40 -6.23 -4.57
CA ASP A 98 23.57 -6.63 -5.34
C ASP A 98 23.71 -8.15 -5.51
N ARG A 99 22.68 -8.93 -5.15
CA ARG A 99 22.72 -10.39 -5.04
C ARG A 99 23.01 -11.09 -6.38
N GLU A 100 22.66 -10.46 -7.51
CA GLU A 100 22.88 -11.00 -8.86
C GLU A 100 24.11 -10.42 -9.57
N GLY A 101 24.96 -9.67 -8.85
CA GLY A 101 26.13 -9.00 -9.44
C GLY A 101 25.76 -7.83 -10.37
N ARG A 102 24.50 -7.41 -10.37
CA ARG A 102 23.99 -6.21 -11.03
C ARG A 102 23.37 -5.32 -9.96
N PRO A 103 24.18 -4.46 -9.31
CA PRO A 103 23.69 -3.64 -8.22
C PRO A 103 22.64 -2.66 -8.73
N TYR A 104 21.51 -2.57 -8.06
CA TYR A 104 20.50 -1.55 -8.31
C TYR A 104 19.94 -0.98 -7.02
N TYR A 105 19.43 0.23 -7.11
CA TYR A 105 18.66 0.89 -6.07
C TYR A 105 17.18 0.84 -6.42
N ASP A 106 16.36 0.56 -5.42
CA ASP A 106 14.90 0.48 -5.54
C ASP A 106 14.25 1.50 -4.59
N VAL A 107 13.62 2.51 -5.18
CA VAL A 107 12.86 3.54 -4.47
C VAL A 107 11.37 3.19 -4.55
N LYS A 108 10.75 2.88 -3.42
CA LYS A 108 9.30 2.65 -3.33
C LYS A 108 8.63 3.75 -2.54
N LEU A 109 7.75 4.49 -3.21
CA LEU A 109 6.85 5.44 -2.57
C LEU A 109 5.57 4.70 -2.18
N LEU A 110 5.23 4.68 -0.89
CA LEU A 110 3.96 4.15 -0.41
C LEU A 110 2.96 5.30 -0.41
N CYS A 111 2.16 5.41 -1.46
CA CYS A 111 1.19 6.49 -1.62
C CYS A 111 -0.20 6.04 -1.17
N ASN A 112 -1.00 6.97 -0.62
CA ASN A 112 -2.41 6.74 -0.30
C ASN A 112 -3.15 6.22 -1.55
N ASP A 113 -3.95 5.17 -1.38
CA ASP A 113 -4.64 4.51 -2.50
C ASP A 113 -5.69 5.42 -3.15
N GLU A 114 -6.34 6.28 -2.35
CA GLU A 114 -7.36 7.22 -2.83
C GLU A 114 -6.82 8.23 -3.85
N ASP A 115 -5.61 8.76 -3.62
CA ASP A 115 -4.95 9.68 -4.55
C ASP A 115 -4.58 8.99 -5.84
N LEU A 116 -4.10 7.75 -5.77
CA LEU A 116 -3.76 6.97 -6.95
C LEU A 116 -5.00 6.59 -7.76
N ALA A 117 -6.17 6.50 -7.12
CA ALA A 117 -7.46 6.32 -7.78
C ALA A 117 -7.98 7.61 -8.45
N GLY A 118 -7.36 8.77 -8.19
CA GLY A 118 -7.78 10.06 -8.74
C GLY A 118 -9.08 10.61 -8.16
N ALA A 119 -9.46 10.17 -6.95
CA ALA A 119 -10.70 10.60 -6.29
C ALA A 119 -10.84 12.13 -6.18
N PRO A 120 -9.77 12.91 -5.96
CA PRO A 120 -9.87 14.37 -5.93
C PRO A 120 -10.31 15.02 -7.24
N ILE A 121 -9.85 14.54 -8.39
CA ILE A 121 -10.27 15.05 -9.70
C ILE A 121 -11.74 14.72 -9.93
N ALA A 122 -12.14 13.48 -9.66
CA ALA A 122 -13.52 13.03 -9.82
C ALA A 122 -14.49 13.89 -9.00
N LEU A 123 -14.11 14.26 -7.78
CA LEU A 123 -14.88 15.15 -6.91
C LEU A 123 -14.93 16.59 -7.45
N ARG A 124 -13.80 17.16 -7.87
CA ARG A 124 -13.73 18.52 -8.44
C ARG A 124 -14.53 18.66 -9.72
N GLU A 125 -14.44 17.68 -10.63
CA GLU A 125 -15.23 17.68 -11.85
C GLU A 125 -16.72 17.53 -11.57
N HIS A 126 -17.12 16.74 -10.57
CA HIS A 126 -18.52 16.63 -10.16
C HIS A 126 -19.06 17.97 -9.63
N LEU A 127 -18.28 18.68 -8.81
CA LEU A 127 -18.64 20.00 -8.30
C LEU A 127 -18.71 21.06 -9.40
N ALA A 128 -17.79 21.03 -10.37
CA ALA A 128 -17.82 21.93 -11.52
C ALA A 128 -19.08 21.73 -12.39
N ARG A 129 -19.46 20.48 -12.66
CA ARG A 129 -20.68 20.14 -13.42
C ARG A 129 -21.98 20.43 -12.67
N GLY A 130 -21.96 20.41 -11.34
CA GLY A 130 -23.11 20.74 -10.49
C GLY A 130 -23.39 22.25 -10.34
N SER A 131 -22.45 23.10 -10.76
CA SER A 131 -22.54 24.56 -10.64
C SER A 131 -22.99 25.26 -11.94
N GLU A 132 -23.22 24.52 -13.02
CA GLU A 132 -23.68 25.03 -14.33
C GLU A 132 -25.21 24.91 -14.55
N VAL A 133 -26.01 24.73 -13.48
CA VAL A 133 -27.49 24.63 -13.55
C VAL A 133 -28.17 25.78 -12.82
#